data_AF-A0A2H0CV36-F1
#
_entry.id   AF-A0A2H0CV36-F1
#
_cell.length_a   1.000
_cell.length_b   1.000
_cell.length_c   1.000
_cell.angle_alpha   90.00
_cell.angle_beta   90.00
_cell.angle_gamma   90.00
#
_symmetry.space_group_name_H-M   'P 1'
#
loop_
_entity.id
_entity.type
_entity.pdbx_description
1 polymer ?
#
loop_
_entity_poly.entity_id
_entity_poly.type
_entity_poly.pdbx_seq_one_letter_code
_entity_poly.pdbx_strand_id
1 'polypeptide(L)'
;MKLTNELFRDPLVTTIYGERFLNDSKGRFEDYSEVDVKYDPQGSISHIDLPYCVLPTERCIILQSSPSSELLSFVKTANGYKFFWHPDVIRDEFTEAGTVRAQPTSSTRTLLTETEPRICIKTDLNKKHFRFVRRLQRSSVEHSVAICGDLRQQVATLPDVVRYAFLPESLGIVVRGGAHEGSGVVFREMLPYPIVHERRILLPYHALYAQDPFHSEDRPLLVQMIEHHAKIDKIRYFVSEIVGPLLEAWVLLVSKRGLLPELHGQNALAEIDERFRIRRVVHRDFQGTYSDSTIRIGLGLPIFTKHVAGSESGTTLESQYSHVFDGMIGKYLISRLIKVFCLHFGVEYDIVAKAIRSYHRCIPGYESARFPATTYRFATSARDQTGNEVTFADTGEKPEFR
;
A
#
# COMPACT_ATOMS: atom_id res chain seq x y z
N MET A 1 6.83 -15.58 -14.02
CA MET A 1 5.36 -15.62 -13.92
C MET A 1 4.84 -15.23 -15.28
N LYS A 2 4.07 -16.11 -15.88
CA LYS A 2 3.56 -15.92 -17.24
C LYS A 2 2.14 -15.36 -17.22
N LEU A 3 1.85 -14.46 -18.14
CA LEU A 3 0.54 -13.87 -18.34
C LEU A 3 -0.37 -14.88 -19.07
N THR A 4 -1.01 -15.75 -18.31
CA THR A 4 -1.91 -16.80 -18.83
C THR A 4 -3.22 -16.81 -18.04
N ASN A 5 -4.23 -17.51 -18.57
CA ASN A 5 -5.51 -17.68 -17.87
C ASN A 5 -5.36 -18.44 -16.53
N GLU A 6 -4.22 -19.11 -16.30
CA GLU A 6 -3.94 -19.80 -15.04
C GLU A 6 -3.84 -18.84 -13.86
N LEU A 7 -3.44 -17.58 -14.10
CA LEU A 7 -3.42 -16.53 -13.08
C LEU A 7 -4.78 -16.34 -12.40
N PHE A 8 -5.86 -16.60 -13.13
CA PHE A 8 -7.21 -16.46 -12.63
C PHE A 8 -7.70 -17.71 -11.91
N ARG A 9 -7.09 -18.90 -12.11
CA ARG A 9 -7.56 -20.17 -11.54
C ARG A 9 -7.72 -20.07 -10.02
N ASP A 10 -6.73 -19.51 -9.33
CA ASP A 10 -6.80 -19.12 -7.93
C ASP A 10 -6.19 -17.71 -7.76
N PRO A 11 -7.02 -16.65 -7.80
CA PRO A 11 -6.55 -15.27 -7.71
C PRO A 11 -5.78 -14.97 -6.43
N LEU A 12 -6.08 -15.66 -5.33
CA LEU A 12 -5.41 -15.46 -4.05
C LEU A 12 -3.98 -16.00 -4.11
N VAL A 13 -3.80 -17.22 -4.62
CA VAL A 13 -2.46 -17.81 -4.79
C VAL A 13 -1.60 -16.92 -5.68
N THR A 14 -2.17 -16.42 -6.78
CA THR A 14 -1.50 -15.44 -7.66
C THR A 14 -1.13 -14.15 -6.92
N THR A 15 -2.06 -13.59 -6.14
CA THR A 15 -1.83 -12.36 -5.34
C THR A 15 -0.68 -12.56 -4.35
N ILE A 16 -0.74 -13.65 -3.58
CA ILE A 16 0.27 -14.02 -2.58
C ILE A 16 1.64 -14.24 -3.23
N TYR A 17 1.68 -14.93 -4.38
CA TYR A 17 2.92 -15.12 -5.11
C TYR A 17 3.53 -13.77 -5.53
N GLY A 18 2.69 -12.86 -6.03
CA GLY A 18 3.09 -11.49 -6.37
C GLY A 18 3.65 -10.71 -5.18
N GLU A 19 3.00 -10.79 -4.02
CA GLU A 19 3.45 -10.17 -2.76
C GLU A 19 4.81 -10.69 -2.28
N ARG A 20 5.01 -12.00 -2.39
CA ARG A 20 6.15 -12.67 -1.79
C ARG A 20 7.35 -12.63 -2.70
N PHE A 21 7.18 -13.07 -3.95
CA PHE A 21 8.31 -13.46 -4.78
C PHE A 21 8.59 -12.50 -5.94
N LEU A 22 7.59 -11.73 -6.38
CA LEU A 22 7.74 -10.78 -7.48
C LEU A 22 8.08 -9.38 -7.00
N ASN A 23 9.07 -9.26 -6.14
CA ASN A 23 9.58 -7.98 -5.69
C ASN A 23 11.05 -7.87 -6.09
N ASP A 24 11.42 -6.85 -6.87
CA ASP A 24 12.79 -6.62 -7.35
C ASP A 24 13.73 -6.08 -6.25
N SER A 25 13.43 -6.42 -4.99
CA SER A 25 14.28 -6.16 -3.83
C SER A 25 15.45 -7.15 -3.74
N LYS A 26 15.87 -7.73 -4.87
CA LYS A 26 16.97 -8.70 -4.92
C LYS A 26 18.29 -7.96 -4.76
N GLY A 27 18.59 -7.64 -3.51
CA GLY A 27 19.80 -6.95 -3.09
C GLY A 27 19.72 -6.51 -1.64
N ARG A 28 19.67 -7.47 -0.69
CA ARG A 28 19.54 -7.29 0.79
C ARG A 28 18.10 -6.96 1.19
N PHE A 29 17.73 -7.09 2.46
CA PHE A 29 16.48 -6.57 3.07
C PHE A 29 16.38 -5.02 3.01
N GLU A 30 16.97 -4.41 1.98
CA GLU A 30 17.44 -3.05 1.66
C GLU A 30 17.62 -2.05 2.82
N ASP A 31 18.02 -2.52 4.01
CA ASP A 31 19.43 -2.55 4.46
C ASP A 31 19.53 -2.90 5.96
N TYR A 32 18.39 -2.99 6.67
CA TYR A 32 18.33 -3.36 8.08
C TYR A 32 16.92 -3.82 8.48
N SER A 33 16.82 -4.97 9.16
CA SER A 33 15.60 -5.48 9.77
C SER A 33 15.95 -6.18 11.08
N GLU A 34 15.25 -5.82 12.15
CA GLU A 34 15.31 -6.51 13.45
C GLU A 34 14.36 -7.72 13.52
N VAL A 35 13.56 -7.90 12.47
CA VAL A 35 12.65 -9.03 12.34
C VAL A 35 13.46 -10.29 12.07
N ASP A 36 13.14 -11.37 12.78
CA ASP A 36 13.78 -12.67 12.57
C ASP A 36 13.61 -13.11 11.10
N VAL A 37 14.72 -13.52 10.48
CA VAL A 37 14.82 -13.88 9.06
C VAL A 37 13.84 -14.99 8.67
N LYS A 38 13.41 -15.83 9.62
CA LYS A 38 12.41 -16.87 9.33
C LYS A 38 11.05 -16.30 8.94
N TYR A 39 10.75 -15.07 9.34
CA TYR A 39 9.52 -14.35 8.96
C TYR A 39 9.69 -13.48 7.70
N ASP A 40 10.82 -13.60 6.98
CA ASP A 40 10.99 -12.98 5.67
C ASP A 40 9.87 -13.43 4.71
N PRO A 41 9.12 -12.50 4.09
CA PRO A 41 8.13 -12.84 3.08
C PRO A 41 8.69 -13.64 1.90
N GLN A 42 9.97 -13.45 1.55
CA GLN A 42 10.70 -14.18 0.51
C GLN A 42 11.37 -15.47 1.03
N GLY A 43 11.28 -15.73 2.33
CA GLY A 43 11.85 -16.90 2.99
C GLY A 43 11.15 -18.21 2.64
N SER A 44 11.73 -19.31 3.14
CA SER A 44 11.25 -20.67 2.88
C SER A 44 9.96 -21.04 3.61
N ILE A 45 9.56 -20.28 4.63
CA ILE A 45 8.35 -20.55 5.41
C ILE A 45 7.12 -20.19 4.57
N SER A 46 6.27 -21.18 4.28
CA SER A 46 5.08 -20.97 3.47
C SER A 46 3.96 -20.25 4.23
N HIS A 47 3.88 -20.42 5.54
CA HIS A 47 2.83 -19.89 6.42
C HIS A 47 3.36 -19.60 7.82
N ILE A 48 2.68 -18.68 8.51
CA ILE A 48 2.93 -18.33 9.90
C ILE A 48 1.66 -18.68 10.69
N ASP A 49 1.83 -19.43 11.78
CA ASP A 49 0.77 -19.63 12.76
C ASP A 49 0.67 -18.35 13.60
N LEU A 50 -0.28 -17.48 13.26
CA LEU A 50 -0.45 -16.18 13.88
C LEU A 50 -1.23 -16.33 15.20
N PRO A 51 -0.60 -16.15 16.37
CA PRO A 51 -1.28 -16.32 17.64
C PRO A 51 -2.29 -15.21 17.90
N TYR A 52 -3.33 -15.55 18.65
CA TYR A 52 -4.27 -14.60 19.20
C TYR A 52 -4.65 -14.94 20.63
N CYS A 53 -5.10 -13.93 21.36
CA CYS A 53 -5.78 -14.04 22.64
C CYS A 53 -7.19 -13.47 22.50
N VAL A 54 -8.07 -13.75 23.45
CA VAL A 54 -9.39 -13.11 23.52
C VAL A 54 -9.33 -12.01 24.58
N LEU A 55 -9.35 -10.76 24.13
CA LEU A 55 -9.43 -9.62 25.03
C LEU A 55 -10.88 -9.36 25.43
N PRO A 56 -11.19 -9.24 26.73
CA PRO A 56 -12.48 -8.76 27.19
C PRO A 56 -12.84 -7.40 26.59
N THR A 57 -14.13 -7.12 26.46
CA THR A 57 -14.61 -5.91 25.77
C THR A 57 -14.11 -4.63 26.45
N GLU A 58 -14.05 -4.61 27.78
CA GLU A 58 -13.55 -3.52 28.60
C GLU A 58 -12.05 -3.24 28.41
N ARG A 59 -11.28 -4.24 27.92
CA ARG A 59 -9.87 -4.12 27.55
C ARG A 59 -9.66 -3.72 26.09
N CYS A 60 -10.74 -3.47 25.34
CA CYS A 60 -10.67 -3.12 23.93
C CYS A 60 -11.11 -1.67 23.67
N ILE A 61 -10.35 -0.96 22.85
CA ILE A 61 -10.86 0.17 22.07
C ILE A 61 -11.10 -0.36 20.66
N ILE A 62 -12.35 -0.29 20.21
CA ILE A 62 -12.80 -0.85 18.94
C ILE A 62 -13.07 0.30 17.98
N LEU A 63 -12.38 0.30 16.84
CA LEU A 63 -12.45 1.34 15.82
C LEU A 63 -12.99 0.72 14.54
N GLN A 64 -14.04 1.29 13.94
CA GLN A 64 -14.74 0.66 12.81
C GLN A 64 -15.09 1.65 11.71
N SER A 65 -15.01 1.17 10.47
CA SER A 65 -15.47 1.86 9.26
C SER A 65 -16.17 0.85 8.34
N SER A 66 -17.43 0.59 8.67
CA SER A 66 -18.33 -0.35 7.97
C SER A 66 -17.68 -1.72 7.66
N PRO A 67 -17.14 -2.44 8.66
CA PRO A 67 -16.59 -3.77 8.44
C PRO A 67 -17.67 -4.75 7.99
N SER A 68 -17.30 -5.71 7.14
CA SER A 68 -18.22 -6.77 6.74
C SER A 68 -18.66 -7.64 7.93
N SER A 69 -19.85 -8.23 7.82
CA SER A 69 -20.38 -9.15 8.84
C SER A 69 -19.47 -10.37 9.03
N GLU A 70 -18.83 -10.84 7.96
CA GLU A 70 -17.88 -11.94 7.97
C GLU A 70 -16.64 -11.61 8.80
N LEU A 71 -16.05 -10.42 8.58
CA LEU A 71 -14.92 -9.93 9.36
C LEU A 71 -15.29 -9.78 10.85
N LEU A 72 -16.44 -9.18 11.14
CA LEU A 72 -16.91 -9.04 12.52
C LEU A 72 -17.10 -10.39 13.20
N SER A 73 -17.66 -11.38 12.50
CA SER A 73 -17.88 -12.73 13.02
C SER A 73 -16.56 -13.48 13.26
N PHE A 74 -15.54 -13.19 12.45
CA PHE A 74 -14.21 -13.77 12.63
C PHE A 74 -13.48 -13.22 13.85
N VAL A 75 -13.58 -11.91 14.12
CA VAL A 75 -12.84 -11.23 15.19
C VAL A 75 -13.59 -11.24 16.52
N LYS A 76 -14.92 -11.08 16.50
CA LYS A 76 -15.74 -11.03 17.72
C LYS A 76 -16.05 -12.44 18.23
N THR A 77 -15.98 -12.61 19.54
CA THR A 77 -16.30 -13.86 20.26
C THR A 77 -17.37 -13.59 21.31
N ALA A 78 -17.86 -14.65 21.97
CA ALA A 78 -18.79 -14.49 23.09
C ALA A 78 -18.19 -13.71 24.28
N ASN A 79 -16.87 -13.80 24.46
CA ASN A 79 -16.16 -13.27 25.63
C ASN A 79 -15.33 -12.01 25.32
N GLY A 80 -15.44 -11.44 24.11
CA GLY A 80 -14.66 -10.29 23.69
C GLY A 80 -14.14 -10.38 22.26
N TYR A 81 -12.94 -9.88 22.00
CA TYR A 81 -12.38 -9.76 20.64
C TYR A 81 -11.03 -10.48 20.53
N LYS A 82 -10.81 -11.14 19.39
CA LYS A 82 -9.49 -11.71 19.06
C LYS A 82 -8.49 -10.59 18.83
N PHE A 83 -7.40 -10.60 19.59
CA PHE A 83 -6.26 -9.71 19.39
C PHE A 83 -5.07 -10.54 18.93
N PHE A 84 -4.57 -10.22 17.74
CA PHE A 84 -3.47 -10.92 17.10
C PHE A 84 -2.17 -10.14 17.28
N TRP A 85 -1.05 -10.84 17.47
CA TRP A 85 0.28 -10.23 17.50
C TRP A 85 1.25 -11.02 16.64
N HIS A 86 2.24 -10.35 16.08
CA HIS A 86 3.27 -11.03 15.30
C HIS A 86 4.07 -11.97 16.21
N PRO A 87 4.34 -13.25 15.84
CA PRO A 87 5.04 -14.19 16.70
C PRO A 87 6.52 -13.82 16.99
N ASP A 88 7.05 -12.83 16.27
CA ASP A 88 8.35 -12.23 16.54
C ASP A 88 8.35 -11.16 17.66
N VAL A 89 7.19 -10.95 18.28
CA VAL A 89 7.00 -10.02 19.39
C VAL A 89 6.56 -10.80 20.62
N ILE A 90 7.32 -10.66 21.71
CA ILE A 90 7.00 -11.26 23.00
C ILE A 90 5.80 -10.52 23.62
N ARG A 91 4.83 -11.29 24.12
CA ARG A 91 3.57 -10.81 24.72
C ARG A 91 3.20 -11.63 25.96
N ASP A 92 4.03 -11.57 26.99
CA ASP A 92 3.93 -12.43 28.18
C ASP A 92 2.62 -12.24 28.98
N GLU A 93 1.95 -11.08 28.86
CA GLU A 93 0.67 -10.82 29.52
C GLU A 93 -0.52 -11.49 28.81
N PHE A 94 -0.34 -11.94 27.57
CA PHE A 94 -1.41 -12.55 26.79
C PHE A 94 -1.31 -14.07 26.85
N THR A 95 -2.36 -14.70 27.37
CA THR A 95 -2.55 -16.15 27.23
C THR A 95 -3.05 -16.44 25.82
N GLU A 96 -2.26 -17.20 25.05
CA GLU A 96 -2.67 -17.67 23.72
C GLU A 96 -3.95 -18.49 23.83
N ALA A 97 -4.97 -18.07 23.06
CA ALA A 97 -6.25 -18.76 22.94
C ALA A 97 -6.32 -19.64 21.68
N GLY A 98 -5.38 -19.43 20.74
CA GLY A 98 -5.23 -20.23 19.53
C GLY A 98 -4.37 -19.51 18.49
N THR A 99 -4.27 -20.11 17.31
CA THR A 99 -3.55 -19.57 16.15
C THR A 99 -4.42 -19.56 14.90
N VAL A 100 -4.05 -18.72 13.93
CA VAL A 100 -4.61 -18.73 12.58
C VAL A 100 -3.47 -18.84 11.58
N ARG A 101 -3.58 -19.77 10.64
CA ARG A 101 -2.63 -19.86 9.53
C ARG A 101 -2.77 -18.67 8.59
N ALA A 102 -1.67 -17.95 8.40
CA ALA A 102 -1.62 -16.80 7.52
C ALA A 102 -0.28 -16.74 6.78
N GLN A 103 -0.27 -16.16 5.59
CA GLN A 103 0.93 -15.99 4.79
C GLN A 103 1.50 -14.58 4.93
N PRO A 104 2.84 -14.43 4.99
CA PRO A 104 3.46 -13.12 5.02
C PRO A 104 3.22 -12.39 3.70
N THR A 105 2.86 -11.11 3.79
CA THR A 105 2.87 -10.19 2.64
C THR A 105 4.18 -9.43 2.58
N SER A 106 4.38 -8.60 1.56
CA SER A 106 5.62 -7.83 1.39
C SER A 106 5.90 -6.81 2.53
N SER A 107 5.00 -6.64 3.51
CA SER A 107 5.18 -5.73 4.66
C SER A 107 5.75 -6.41 5.91
N THR A 108 5.92 -7.73 5.90
CA THR A 108 6.32 -8.58 7.03
C THR A 108 5.27 -8.65 8.16
N ARG A 109 4.75 -7.50 8.63
CA ARG A 109 3.75 -7.42 9.72
C ARG A 109 2.28 -7.49 9.28
N THR A 110 2.01 -7.59 7.98
CA THR A 110 0.67 -7.83 7.44
C THR A 110 0.63 -9.25 6.91
N LEU A 111 -0.30 -10.02 7.44
CA LEU A 111 -0.42 -11.45 7.21
C LEU A 111 -1.79 -11.73 6.60
N LEU A 112 -1.86 -12.53 5.56
CA LEU A 112 -3.10 -12.87 4.86
C LEU A 112 -3.57 -14.26 5.26
N THR A 113 -4.76 -14.38 5.84
CA THR A 113 -5.32 -15.67 6.27
C THR A 113 -5.46 -16.64 5.08
N GLU A 114 -5.13 -17.92 5.30
CA GLU A 114 -5.20 -18.96 4.26
C GLU A 114 -6.62 -19.49 4.04
N THR A 115 -7.45 -19.41 5.08
CA THR A 115 -8.83 -19.90 5.09
C THR A 115 -9.81 -18.75 5.19
N GLU A 116 -11.08 -19.02 4.83
CA GLU A 116 -12.12 -18.01 4.97
C GLU A 116 -12.36 -17.62 6.45
N PRO A 117 -12.62 -16.32 6.72
CA PRO A 117 -12.54 -15.22 5.77
C PRO A 117 -11.10 -14.89 5.36
N ARG A 118 -10.88 -14.65 4.07
CA ARG A 118 -9.60 -14.14 3.53
C ARG A 118 -9.42 -12.66 3.88
N ILE A 119 -8.64 -12.38 4.92
CA ILE A 119 -8.39 -11.04 5.44
C ILE A 119 -6.90 -10.82 5.71
N CYS A 120 -6.48 -9.57 5.54
CA CYS A 120 -5.16 -9.12 5.95
C CYS A 120 -5.21 -8.67 7.42
N ILE A 121 -4.39 -9.28 8.27
CA ILE A 121 -4.20 -8.93 9.68
C ILE A 121 -2.86 -8.19 9.80
N LYS A 122 -2.92 -6.90 10.13
CA LYS A 122 -1.75 -6.04 10.31
C LYS A 122 -1.49 -5.86 11.80
N THR A 123 -0.36 -6.37 12.27
CA THR A 123 -0.03 -6.44 13.70
C THR A 123 0.99 -5.39 14.11
N ASP A 124 0.98 -5.03 15.39
CA ASP A 124 2.07 -4.30 16.04
C ASP A 124 3.33 -5.18 16.13
N LEU A 125 4.42 -4.76 15.47
CA LEU A 125 5.68 -5.52 15.41
C LEU A 125 6.77 -4.93 16.32
N ASN A 126 6.67 -3.66 16.71
CA ASN A 126 7.64 -2.93 17.54
C ASN A 126 9.14 -3.25 17.28
N LYS A 127 9.49 -3.49 16.01
CA LYS A 127 10.87 -3.73 15.55
C LYS A 127 11.16 -2.79 14.39
N LYS A 128 12.41 -2.36 14.27
CA LYS A 128 12.86 -1.57 13.13
C LYS A 128 12.92 -2.47 11.90
N HIS A 129 12.24 -2.04 10.85
CA HIS A 129 12.23 -2.71 9.56
C HIS A 129 12.34 -1.65 8.49
N PHE A 130 13.49 -1.64 7.80
CA PHE A 130 14.01 -0.52 7.03
C PHE A 130 14.23 0.72 7.91
N ARG A 131 13.64 1.85 7.55
CA ARG A 131 13.82 3.14 8.20
C ARG A 131 13.10 3.26 9.55
N PHE A 132 11.94 2.63 9.69
CA PHE A 132 11.01 2.92 10.79
C PHE A 132 10.78 1.73 11.71
N VAL A 133 10.52 2.04 12.99
CA VAL A 133 9.99 1.07 13.95
C VAL A 133 8.53 0.83 13.61
N ARG A 134 8.19 -0.43 13.29
CA ARG A 134 6.88 -0.84 12.78
C ARG A 134 5.85 -1.02 13.89
N ARG A 135 5.69 0.03 14.70
CA ARG A 135 4.64 0.11 15.72
C ARG A 135 3.28 0.29 15.07
N LEU A 136 2.26 -0.31 15.66
CA LEU A 136 0.87 -0.04 15.35
C LEU A 136 0.17 0.42 16.64
N GLN A 137 0.22 1.72 16.87
CA GLN A 137 -0.33 2.36 18.07
C GLN A 137 -1.74 2.89 17.81
N ARG A 138 -2.48 3.18 18.88
CA ARG A 138 -3.84 3.74 18.84
C ARG A 138 -4.05 4.80 17.75
N SER A 139 -3.22 5.84 17.73
CA SER A 139 -3.36 6.94 16.77
C SER A 139 -3.18 6.50 15.30
N SER A 140 -2.36 5.47 15.03
CA SER A 140 -2.23 4.89 13.70
C SER A 140 -3.47 4.09 13.29
N VAL A 141 -4.07 3.36 14.24
CA VAL A 141 -5.30 2.59 14.00
C VAL A 141 -6.47 3.54 13.76
N GLU A 142 -6.62 4.57 14.60
CA GLU A 142 -7.65 5.61 14.45
C GLU A 142 -7.54 6.31 13.09
N HIS A 143 -6.32 6.72 12.70
CA HIS A 143 -6.07 7.38 11.41
C HIS A 143 -6.43 6.49 10.22
N SER A 144 -5.99 5.23 10.25
CA SER A 144 -6.26 4.25 9.20
C SER A 144 -7.76 4.01 9.00
N VAL A 145 -8.50 3.77 10.08
CA VAL A 145 -9.95 3.56 10.03
C VAL A 145 -10.69 4.83 9.61
N ALA A 146 -10.23 6.01 10.05
CA ALA A 146 -10.83 7.29 9.66
C ALA A 146 -10.67 7.58 8.17
N ILE A 147 -9.47 7.37 7.59
CA ILE A 147 -9.25 7.48 6.14
C ILE A 147 -10.10 6.46 5.39
N CYS A 148 -10.21 5.22 5.88
CA CYS A 148 -11.09 4.22 5.28
C CYS A 148 -12.54 4.72 5.20
N GLY A 149 -13.07 5.33 6.27
CA GLY A 149 -14.41 5.94 6.28
C GLY A 149 -14.55 7.11 5.30
N ASP A 150 -13.54 7.98 5.26
CA ASP A 150 -13.46 9.12 4.35
C ASP A 150 -13.50 8.67 2.87
N LEU A 151 -12.72 7.64 2.53
CA LEU A 151 -12.66 7.06 1.18
C LEU A 151 -13.95 6.34 0.79
N ARG A 152 -14.59 5.60 1.71
CA ARG A 152 -15.89 4.93 1.42
C ARG A 152 -16.94 5.94 0.95
N GLN A 153 -17.01 7.10 1.61
CA GLN A 153 -17.97 8.15 1.27
C GLN A 153 -17.70 8.76 -0.12
N GLN A 154 -16.43 8.99 -0.46
CA GLN A 154 -16.06 9.53 -1.77
C GLN A 154 -16.32 8.52 -2.89
N VAL A 155 -15.81 7.31 -2.72
CA VAL A 155 -15.77 6.31 -3.79
C VAL A 155 -17.17 5.85 -4.19
N ALA A 156 -18.12 5.87 -3.25
CA ALA A 156 -19.53 5.58 -3.51
C ALA A 156 -20.19 6.55 -4.51
N THR A 157 -19.61 7.72 -4.74
CA THR A 157 -20.16 8.75 -5.64
C THR A 157 -19.33 8.98 -6.90
N LEU A 158 -18.24 8.21 -7.08
CA LEU A 158 -17.40 8.34 -8.26
C LEU A 158 -18.07 7.69 -9.49
N PRO A 159 -17.97 8.31 -10.68
CA PRO A 159 -18.38 7.67 -11.92
C PRO A 159 -17.60 6.37 -12.18
N ASP A 160 -18.23 5.40 -12.85
CA ASP A 160 -17.63 4.09 -13.19
C ASP A 160 -16.34 4.19 -14.02
N VAL A 161 -16.12 5.32 -14.69
CA VAL A 161 -14.89 5.58 -15.48
C VAL A 161 -13.66 5.83 -14.60
N VAL A 162 -13.82 6.03 -13.29
CA VAL A 162 -12.72 6.31 -12.40
C VAL A 162 -11.93 5.03 -12.09
N ARG A 163 -10.63 5.05 -12.39
CA ARG A 163 -9.72 3.91 -12.25
C ARG A 163 -9.10 3.80 -10.84
N TYR A 164 -9.92 4.01 -9.81
CA TYR A 164 -9.50 3.97 -8.40
C TYR A 164 -10.39 3.06 -7.56
N ALA A 165 -9.76 2.32 -6.64
CA ALA A 165 -10.38 1.57 -5.58
C ALA A 165 -9.42 1.51 -4.38
N PHE A 166 -9.87 0.93 -3.27
CA PHE A 166 -9.01 0.69 -2.12
C PHE A 166 -9.37 -0.59 -1.38
N LEU A 167 -8.44 -1.15 -0.62
CA LEU A 167 -8.69 -2.26 0.30
C LEU A 167 -9.11 -1.69 1.67
N PRO A 168 -10.36 -1.91 2.12
CA PRO A 168 -10.83 -1.32 3.37
C PRO A 168 -10.06 -1.81 4.60
N GLU A 169 -9.46 -0.89 5.34
CA GLU A 169 -8.97 -1.09 6.72
C GLU A 169 -10.14 -0.78 7.67
N SER A 170 -11.10 -1.70 7.73
CA SER A 170 -12.46 -1.43 8.24
C SER A 170 -12.66 -1.74 9.71
N LEU A 171 -11.73 -2.45 10.36
CA LEU A 171 -11.77 -2.76 11.78
C LEU A 171 -10.37 -2.63 12.39
N GLY A 172 -10.30 -1.97 13.54
CA GLY A 172 -9.12 -1.91 14.39
C GLY A 172 -9.45 -2.26 15.82
N ILE A 173 -8.55 -2.98 16.48
CA ILE A 173 -8.64 -3.28 17.92
C ILE A 173 -7.36 -2.74 18.57
N VAL A 174 -7.53 -2.00 19.66
CA VAL A 174 -6.43 -1.43 20.45
C VAL A 174 -6.58 -1.88 21.90
N VAL A 175 -5.48 -2.32 22.50
CA VAL A 175 -5.42 -2.77 23.90
C VAL A 175 -5.60 -1.59 24.85
N ARG A 176 -6.46 -1.75 25.86
CA ARG A 176 -6.64 -0.82 26.98
C ARG A 176 -6.15 -1.47 28.29
N GLY A 177 -5.25 -0.78 28.98
CA GLY A 177 -4.66 -1.19 30.26
C GLY A 177 -3.65 -2.35 30.15
N GLY A 178 -2.78 -2.45 31.16
CA GLY A 178 -1.71 -3.46 31.23
C GLY A 178 -0.42 -2.99 30.55
N ALA A 179 0.54 -3.91 30.40
CA ALA A 179 1.87 -3.62 29.86
C ALA A 179 1.88 -3.31 28.35
N HIS A 180 0.79 -3.64 27.66
CA HIS A 180 0.64 -3.51 26.22
C HIS A 180 -0.41 -2.46 25.79
N GLU A 181 -0.80 -1.56 26.70
CA GLU A 181 -1.73 -0.48 26.41
C GLU A 181 -1.34 0.32 25.15
N GLY A 182 -2.32 0.62 24.30
CA GLY A 182 -2.14 1.38 23.07
C GLY A 182 -1.67 0.55 21.86
N SER A 183 -1.20 -0.68 22.07
CA SER A 183 -0.86 -1.62 20.99
C SER A 183 -2.12 -2.01 20.20
N GLY A 184 -1.99 -2.07 18.88
CA GLY A 184 -3.11 -2.26 17.98
C GLY A 184 -2.94 -3.37 16.94
N VAL A 185 -4.07 -3.79 16.40
CA VAL A 185 -4.19 -4.64 15.21
C VAL A 185 -5.21 -3.99 14.27
N VAL A 186 -4.92 -3.99 12.97
CA VAL A 186 -5.83 -3.53 11.91
C VAL A 186 -6.19 -4.72 11.03
N PHE A 187 -7.48 -4.87 10.75
CA PHE A 187 -8.01 -5.87 9.84
C PHE A 187 -8.38 -5.18 8.53
N ARG A 188 -7.82 -5.70 7.44
CA ARG A 188 -8.03 -5.20 6.09
C ARG A 188 -8.74 -6.27 5.26
N GLU A 189 -9.85 -5.89 4.64
CA GLU A 189 -10.61 -6.76 3.74
C GLU A 189 -9.86 -6.93 2.40
N MET A 190 -9.97 -8.11 1.78
CA MET A 190 -9.31 -8.41 0.50
C MET A 190 -10.13 -8.03 -0.73
N LEU A 191 -11.41 -7.72 -0.56
CA LEU A 191 -12.27 -7.25 -1.64
C LEU A 191 -12.15 -5.73 -1.79
N PRO A 192 -11.69 -5.21 -2.95
CA PRO A 192 -11.60 -3.77 -3.16
C PRO A 192 -12.96 -3.09 -3.13
N TYR A 193 -12.98 -1.86 -2.62
CA TYR A 193 -14.14 -0.96 -2.68
C TYR A 193 -13.89 0.16 -3.71
N PRO A 194 -14.83 0.44 -4.64
CA PRO A 194 -16.16 -0.15 -4.74
C PRO A 194 -16.10 -1.59 -5.28
N ILE A 195 -17.03 -2.42 -4.83
CA ILE A 195 -17.09 -3.83 -5.21
C ILE A 195 -17.47 -3.94 -6.68
N VAL A 196 -16.83 -4.88 -7.37
CA VAL A 196 -17.10 -5.22 -8.76
C VAL A 196 -17.35 -6.73 -8.85
N HIS A 197 -18.24 -7.14 -9.75
CA HIS A 197 -18.64 -8.53 -9.87
C HIS A 197 -17.81 -9.31 -10.88
N GLU A 198 -17.07 -8.63 -11.78
CA GLU A 198 -16.18 -9.34 -12.68
C GLU A 198 -15.03 -9.98 -11.90
N ARG A 199 -14.60 -11.15 -12.37
CA ARG A 199 -13.42 -11.80 -11.82
C ARG A 199 -12.18 -10.94 -12.10
N ARG A 200 -11.47 -10.57 -11.05
CA ARG A 200 -10.24 -9.79 -11.11
C ARG A 200 -9.19 -10.42 -10.20
N ILE A 201 -7.91 -10.21 -10.53
CA ILE A 201 -6.79 -10.52 -9.65
C ILE A 201 -6.19 -9.22 -9.10
N LEU A 202 -5.56 -9.30 -7.94
CA LEU A 202 -4.81 -8.20 -7.35
C LEU A 202 -3.33 -8.54 -7.40
N LEU A 203 -2.52 -7.66 -7.97
CA LEU A 203 -1.06 -7.79 -7.92
C LEU A 203 -0.46 -6.48 -7.43
N PRO A 204 0.50 -6.50 -6.49
CA PRO A 204 1.27 -5.31 -6.19
C PRO A 204 1.89 -4.73 -7.46
N TYR A 205 1.95 -3.42 -7.58
CA TYR A 205 2.55 -2.78 -8.75
C TYR A 205 4.02 -3.16 -8.94
N HIS A 206 4.73 -3.51 -7.85
CA HIS A 206 6.09 -4.03 -7.96
C HIS A 206 6.18 -5.35 -8.74
N ALA A 207 5.14 -6.18 -8.70
CA ALA A 207 5.10 -7.44 -9.44
C ALA A 207 5.03 -7.26 -10.96
N LEU A 208 4.66 -6.06 -11.44
CA LEU A 208 4.60 -5.79 -12.87
C LEU A 208 6.01 -5.69 -13.49
N TYR A 209 6.95 -5.07 -12.80
CA TYR A 209 8.31 -4.86 -13.32
C TYR A 209 9.33 -5.86 -12.81
N ALA A 210 9.05 -6.58 -11.71
CA ALA A 210 9.98 -7.54 -11.13
C ALA A 210 10.22 -8.74 -12.07
N GLN A 211 11.47 -9.23 -12.05
CA GLN A 211 11.82 -10.50 -12.63
C GLN A 211 11.39 -11.65 -11.72
N ASP A 212 10.80 -12.70 -12.28
CA ASP A 212 10.42 -13.86 -11.49
C ASP A 212 11.68 -14.66 -11.05
N PRO A 213 11.90 -14.86 -9.74
CA PRO A 213 13.03 -15.61 -9.22
C PRO A 213 13.06 -17.09 -9.62
N PHE A 214 11.90 -17.70 -9.84
CA PHE A 214 11.74 -19.12 -10.14
C PHE A 214 11.56 -19.39 -11.63
N HIS A 215 11.31 -18.34 -12.42
CA HIS A 215 11.14 -18.40 -13.86
C HIS A 215 11.88 -17.23 -14.53
N SER A 216 13.22 -17.23 -14.47
CA SER A 216 14.06 -16.14 -15.00
C SER A 216 13.92 -15.90 -16.50
N GLU A 217 13.50 -16.93 -17.25
CA GLU A 217 13.29 -16.84 -18.71
C GLU A 217 11.98 -16.12 -19.08
N ASP A 218 11.03 -16.03 -18.15
CA ASP A 218 9.81 -15.26 -18.37
C ASP A 218 10.12 -13.77 -18.34
N ARG A 219 9.67 -13.02 -19.35
CA ARG A 219 9.74 -11.56 -19.32
C ARG A 219 8.87 -11.00 -18.18
N PRO A 220 9.18 -9.83 -17.60
CA PRO A 220 8.31 -9.20 -16.61
C PRO A 220 6.86 -9.04 -17.10
N LEU A 221 5.88 -9.12 -16.19
CA LEU A 221 4.45 -9.05 -16.52
C LEU A 221 4.09 -7.78 -17.30
N LEU A 222 4.73 -6.65 -16.98
CA LEU A 222 4.63 -5.40 -17.70
C LEU A 222 4.87 -5.58 -19.21
N VAL A 223 5.95 -6.26 -19.57
CA VAL A 223 6.35 -6.49 -20.96
C VAL A 223 5.32 -7.36 -21.65
N GLN A 224 4.92 -8.46 -21.00
CA GLN A 224 3.91 -9.38 -21.51
C GLN A 224 2.57 -8.67 -21.79
N MET A 225 2.11 -7.78 -20.89
CA MET A 225 0.89 -7.00 -21.06
C MET A 225 0.98 -6.05 -22.26
N ILE A 226 2.10 -5.35 -22.42
CA ILE A 226 2.32 -4.44 -23.55
C ILE A 226 2.37 -5.22 -24.86
N GLU A 227 3.07 -6.35 -24.91
CA GLU A 227 3.11 -7.19 -26.12
C GLU A 227 1.74 -7.75 -26.47
N HIS A 228 0.93 -8.08 -25.46
CA HIS A 228 -0.43 -8.59 -25.66
C HIS A 228 -1.37 -7.54 -26.26
N HIS A 229 -1.28 -6.27 -25.83
CA HIS A 229 -2.26 -5.23 -26.21
C HIS A 229 -1.74 -4.18 -27.21
N ALA A 230 -0.45 -3.84 -27.18
CA ALA A 230 0.11 -2.69 -27.88
C ALA A 230 0.97 -3.10 -29.09
N LYS A 231 0.29 -3.37 -30.22
CA LYS A 231 0.97 -3.76 -31.47
C LYS A 231 1.85 -2.63 -32.04
N ILE A 232 1.29 -1.42 -32.14
CA ILE A 232 1.94 -0.29 -32.84
C ILE A 232 2.48 0.74 -31.83
N ASP A 233 1.63 1.29 -30.97
CA ASP A 233 2.00 2.39 -30.06
C ASP A 233 2.16 1.92 -28.61
N LYS A 234 3.36 1.39 -28.32
CA LYS A 234 3.71 0.85 -26.99
C LYS A 234 3.86 1.93 -25.94
N ILE A 235 4.36 3.12 -26.30
CA ILE A 235 4.53 4.23 -25.37
C ILE A 235 3.16 4.70 -24.90
N ARG A 236 2.22 4.94 -25.82
CA ARG A 236 0.87 5.36 -25.45
C ARG A 236 0.20 4.36 -24.53
N TYR A 237 0.24 3.06 -24.86
CA TYR A 237 -0.37 2.04 -24.01
C TYR A 237 0.29 1.99 -22.62
N PHE A 238 1.61 2.02 -22.54
CA PHE A 238 2.33 2.06 -21.27
C PHE A 238 1.93 3.27 -20.42
N VAL A 239 1.89 4.45 -21.03
CA VAL A 239 1.53 5.70 -20.33
C VAL A 239 0.06 5.70 -19.91
N SER A 240 -0.89 5.37 -20.80
CA SER A 240 -2.32 5.52 -20.50
C SER A 240 -2.92 4.35 -19.72
N GLU A 241 -2.46 3.12 -19.95
CA GLU A 241 -3.08 1.91 -19.39
C GLU A 241 -2.32 1.34 -18.20
N ILE A 242 -1.01 1.60 -18.06
CA ILE A 242 -0.21 1.08 -16.96
C ILE A 242 0.08 2.16 -15.91
N VAL A 243 0.68 3.28 -16.34
CA VAL A 243 1.06 4.39 -15.44
C VAL A 243 -0.11 5.33 -15.18
N GLY A 244 -0.95 5.58 -16.17
CA GLY A 244 -2.09 6.50 -16.13
C GLY A 244 -3.01 6.28 -14.93
N PRO A 245 -3.44 5.03 -14.63
CA PRO A 245 -4.26 4.75 -13.45
C PRO A 245 -3.65 5.23 -12.13
N LEU A 246 -2.32 5.16 -11.95
CA LEU A 246 -1.62 5.63 -10.74
C LEU A 246 -1.73 7.15 -10.61
N LEU A 247 -1.46 7.86 -11.70
CA LEU A 247 -1.49 9.32 -11.73
C LEU A 247 -2.91 9.84 -11.52
N GLU A 248 -3.90 9.19 -12.15
CA GLU A 248 -5.31 9.52 -11.96
C GLU A 248 -5.77 9.31 -10.53
N ALA A 249 -5.41 8.17 -9.92
CA ALA A 249 -5.70 7.89 -8.52
C ALA A 249 -5.06 8.94 -7.59
N TRP A 250 -3.81 9.30 -7.84
CA TRP A 250 -3.10 10.30 -7.03
C TRP A 250 -3.76 11.68 -7.13
N VAL A 251 -3.98 12.17 -8.35
CA VAL A 251 -4.62 13.49 -8.58
C VAL A 251 -6.05 13.51 -8.03
N LEU A 252 -6.80 12.42 -8.18
CA LEU A 252 -8.13 12.29 -7.61
C LEU A 252 -8.11 12.47 -6.08
N LEU A 253 -7.24 11.74 -5.39
CA LEU A 253 -7.17 11.77 -3.93
C LEU A 253 -6.70 13.11 -3.39
N VAL A 254 -5.71 13.72 -4.04
CA VAL A 254 -5.23 15.07 -3.68
C VAL A 254 -6.33 16.09 -3.91
N SER A 255 -6.85 16.19 -5.14
CA SER A 255 -7.77 17.28 -5.51
C SER A 255 -9.17 17.15 -4.91
N LYS A 256 -9.63 15.92 -4.62
CA LYS A 256 -11.00 15.67 -4.14
C LYS A 256 -11.08 15.33 -2.66
N ARG A 257 -9.98 14.97 -2.00
CA ARG A 257 -9.96 14.67 -0.54
C ARG A 257 -8.84 15.36 0.22
N GLY A 258 -7.93 16.07 -0.44
CA GLY A 258 -6.73 16.59 0.21
C GLY A 258 -5.92 15.47 0.86
N LEU A 259 -5.85 14.29 0.24
CA LEU A 259 -5.05 13.16 0.71
C LEU A 259 -3.81 13.04 -0.17
N LEU A 260 -2.65 12.81 0.45
CA LEU A 260 -1.39 12.53 -0.24
C LEU A 260 -1.12 11.03 -0.13
N PRO A 261 -1.57 10.21 -1.09
CA PRO A 261 -1.46 8.76 -0.99
C PRO A 261 -0.04 8.30 -1.35
N GLU A 262 0.53 7.44 -0.52
CA GLU A 262 1.84 6.83 -0.75
C GLU A 262 1.73 5.65 -1.74
N LEU A 263 1.38 5.91 -3.00
CA LEU A 263 1.13 4.88 -4.04
C LEU A 263 2.41 4.24 -4.60
N HIS A 264 3.36 3.86 -3.75
CA HIS A 264 4.53 3.08 -4.17
C HIS A 264 4.15 1.62 -4.47
N GLY A 265 5.07 0.85 -5.06
CA GLY A 265 4.77 -0.48 -5.61
C GLY A 265 4.20 -1.52 -4.64
N GLN A 266 4.27 -1.29 -3.32
CA GLN A 266 3.67 -2.13 -2.29
C GLN A 266 2.27 -1.65 -1.87
N ASN A 267 2.00 -0.34 -1.85
CA ASN A 267 0.73 0.23 -1.40
C ASN A 267 -0.26 0.48 -2.55
N ALA A 268 0.22 0.42 -3.80
CA ALA A 268 -0.59 0.37 -5.00
C ALA A 268 -0.67 -1.07 -5.52
N LEU A 269 -1.88 -1.59 -5.69
CA LEU A 269 -2.14 -2.86 -6.40
C LEU A 269 -2.78 -2.58 -7.75
N ALA A 270 -2.35 -3.31 -8.78
CA ALA A 270 -3.02 -3.41 -10.06
C ALA A 270 -4.17 -4.41 -9.93
N GLU A 271 -5.40 -3.95 -10.14
CA GLU A 271 -6.54 -4.83 -10.29
C GLU A 271 -6.74 -5.18 -11.77
N ILE A 272 -6.50 -6.45 -12.10
CA ILE A 272 -6.36 -6.92 -13.48
C ILE A 272 -7.54 -7.83 -13.81
N ASP A 273 -8.17 -7.61 -14.95
CA ASP A 273 -9.28 -8.43 -15.45
C ASP A 273 -8.80 -9.64 -16.28
N GLU A 274 -9.72 -10.53 -16.64
CA GLU A 274 -9.44 -11.73 -17.46
C GLU A 274 -8.90 -11.42 -18.88
N ARG A 275 -8.92 -10.15 -19.31
CA ARG A 275 -8.28 -9.68 -20.55
C ARG A 275 -6.88 -9.12 -20.31
N PHE A 276 -6.33 -9.33 -19.12
CA PHE A 276 -5.02 -8.83 -18.69
C PHE A 276 -4.89 -7.31 -18.76
N ARG A 277 -5.99 -6.57 -18.51
CA ARG A 277 -5.96 -5.11 -18.43
C ARG A 277 -6.05 -4.65 -16.99
N ILE A 278 -5.22 -3.69 -16.63
CA ILE A 278 -5.34 -2.97 -15.37
C ILE A 278 -6.60 -2.10 -15.46
N ARG A 279 -7.58 -2.38 -14.60
CA ARG A 279 -8.84 -1.64 -14.56
C ARG A 279 -8.81 -0.52 -13.54
N ARG A 280 -8.18 -0.77 -12.40
CA ARG A 280 -8.07 0.19 -11.30
C ARG A 280 -6.75 0.04 -10.57
N VAL A 281 -6.31 1.14 -9.97
CA VAL A 281 -5.36 1.10 -8.86
C VAL A 281 -6.14 0.85 -7.59
N VAL A 282 -5.74 -0.16 -6.81
CA VAL A 282 -6.27 -0.42 -5.48
C VAL A 282 -5.26 0.06 -4.45
N HIS A 283 -5.61 1.10 -3.71
CA HIS A 283 -4.78 1.65 -2.64
C HIS A 283 -4.98 0.90 -1.31
N ARG A 284 -3.90 0.73 -0.55
CA ARG A 284 -3.92 0.14 0.79
C ARG A 284 -2.85 0.78 1.68
N ASP A 285 -2.95 0.52 2.99
CA ASP A 285 -2.09 1.06 4.05
C ASP A 285 -2.25 2.58 4.25
N PHE A 286 -3.25 2.97 5.03
CA PHE A 286 -3.58 4.38 5.23
C PHE A 286 -2.85 5.01 6.42
N GLN A 287 -2.08 4.22 7.17
CA GLN A 287 -1.52 4.65 8.47
C GLN A 287 -0.59 5.87 8.38
N GLY A 288 0.06 6.06 7.23
CA GLY A 288 1.04 7.12 6.95
C GLY A 288 0.55 8.13 5.92
N THR A 289 -0.71 8.01 5.47
CA THR A 289 -1.26 8.94 4.47
C THR A 289 -1.39 10.33 5.09
N TYR A 290 -0.71 11.31 4.47
CA TYR A 290 -0.82 12.71 4.86
C TYR A 290 -2.13 13.34 4.37
N SER A 291 -2.61 14.36 5.09
CA SER A 291 -3.77 15.15 4.67
C SER A 291 -3.50 16.64 4.61
N ASP A 292 -3.78 17.26 3.46
CA ASP A 292 -3.72 18.71 3.25
C ASP A 292 -4.97 19.38 3.83
N SER A 293 -4.84 19.99 5.00
CA SER A 293 -5.93 20.68 5.68
C SER A 293 -6.51 21.84 4.87
N THR A 294 -5.71 22.51 4.02
CA THR A 294 -6.22 23.64 3.24
C THR A 294 -7.22 23.16 2.19
N ILE A 295 -6.88 22.09 1.46
CA ILE A 295 -7.79 21.47 0.49
C ILE A 295 -9.03 20.94 1.21
N ARG A 296 -8.86 20.25 2.35
CA ARG A 296 -9.98 19.68 3.10
C ARG A 296 -10.94 20.75 3.61
N ILE A 297 -10.45 21.85 4.17
CA ILE A 297 -11.28 23.00 4.57
C ILE A 297 -12.02 23.58 3.36
N GLY A 298 -11.32 23.78 2.23
CA GLY A 298 -11.92 24.30 1.00
C GLY A 298 -13.03 23.41 0.43
N LEU A 299 -12.97 22.10 0.69
CA LEU A 299 -13.99 21.12 0.30
C LEU A 299 -15.06 20.88 1.39
N GLY A 300 -14.98 21.55 2.53
CA GLY A 300 -15.89 21.32 3.67
C GLY A 300 -15.73 19.94 4.32
N LEU A 301 -14.56 19.31 4.20
CA LEU A 301 -14.27 17.99 4.75
C LEU A 301 -13.70 18.07 6.18
N PRO A 302 -13.97 17.08 7.05
CA PRO A 302 -13.38 17.01 8.38
C PRO A 302 -11.86 16.96 8.34
N ILE A 303 -11.18 17.55 9.32
CA ILE A 303 -9.72 17.55 9.41
C ILE A 303 -9.25 16.36 10.24
N PHE A 304 -8.28 15.61 9.73
CA PHE A 304 -7.63 14.54 10.49
C PHE A 304 -6.68 15.13 11.52
N THR A 305 -6.42 14.39 12.60
CA THR A 305 -5.56 14.84 13.70
C THR A 305 -4.12 14.32 13.59
N LYS A 306 -3.89 13.29 12.77
CA LYS A 306 -2.60 12.67 12.54
C LYS A 306 -2.17 12.87 11.08
N HIS A 307 -0.85 13.00 10.87
CA HIS A 307 -0.26 13.22 9.54
C HIS A 307 -0.91 14.39 8.79
N VAL A 308 -1.16 15.50 9.49
CA VAL A 308 -1.57 16.74 8.85
C VAL A 308 -0.38 17.31 8.11
N ALA A 309 -0.56 17.55 6.81
CA ALA A 309 0.54 17.94 5.95
C ALA A 309 1.07 19.33 6.34
N GLY A 310 2.38 19.45 6.50
CA GLY A 310 3.08 20.65 6.95
C GLY A 310 3.03 20.93 8.46
N SER A 311 2.39 20.07 9.28
CA SER A 311 2.36 20.25 10.74
C SER A 311 3.46 19.49 11.49
N GLU A 312 4.16 18.56 10.83
CA GLU A 312 5.22 17.76 11.45
C GLU A 312 6.53 18.55 11.48
N SER A 313 7.20 18.55 12.63
CA SER A 313 8.49 19.22 12.81
C SER A 313 9.51 18.73 11.78
N GLY A 314 10.26 19.66 11.18
CA GLY A 314 11.27 19.33 10.16
C GLY A 314 10.71 19.00 8.77
N THR A 315 9.42 19.29 8.53
CA THR A 315 8.78 19.15 7.23
C THR A 315 7.97 20.40 6.88
N THR A 316 7.76 20.63 5.59
CA THR A 316 6.77 21.57 5.05
C THR A 316 5.74 20.82 4.21
N LEU A 317 4.61 21.48 3.93
CA LEU A 317 3.58 20.95 3.03
C LEU A 317 4.18 20.55 1.67
N GLU A 318 4.94 21.45 1.06
CA GLU A 318 5.56 21.26 -0.25
C GLU A 318 6.58 20.11 -0.23
N SER A 319 7.39 20.02 0.85
CA SER A 319 8.36 18.93 0.99
C SER A 319 7.68 17.56 1.07
N GLN A 320 6.50 17.47 1.69
CA GLN A 320 5.71 16.24 1.76
C GLN A 320 5.07 15.90 0.42
N TYR A 321 4.52 16.88 -0.31
CA TYR A 321 4.03 16.67 -1.69
C TYR A 321 5.14 16.09 -2.56
N SER A 322 6.34 16.69 -2.52
CA SER A 322 7.48 16.20 -3.28
C SER A 322 7.92 14.81 -2.81
N HIS A 323 8.08 14.59 -1.51
CA HIS A 323 8.52 13.30 -1.00
C HIS A 323 7.56 12.16 -1.40
N VAL A 324 6.25 12.37 -1.19
CA VAL A 324 5.22 11.38 -1.51
C VAL A 324 5.13 11.14 -3.01
N PHE A 325 5.09 12.19 -3.84
CA PHE A 325 4.97 12.00 -5.28
C PHE A 325 6.30 11.70 -5.96
N ASP A 326 7.29 12.61 -5.91
CA ASP A 326 8.56 12.46 -6.63
C ASP A 326 9.38 11.29 -6.08
N GLY A 327 9.41 11.13 -4.75
CA GLY A 327 10.15 10.06 -4.09
C GLY A 327 9.43 8.71 -4.17
N MET A 328 8.28 8.60 -3.51
CA MET A 328 7.62 7.30 -3.30
C MET A 328 6.97 6.74 -4.58
N ILE A 329 6.37 7.60 -5.40
CA ILE A 329 5.69 7.18 -6.63
C ILE A 329 6.64 7.30 -7.84
N GLY A 330 7.24 8.47 -8.03
CA GLY A 330 8.14 8.75 -9.14
C GLY A 330 9.34 7.83 -9.15
N LYS A 331 10.25 8.02 -8.19
CA LYS A 331 11.53 7.31 -8.13
C LYS A 331 11.38 5.82 -7.82
N TYR A 332 10.56 5.46 -6.83
CA TYR A 332 10.46 4.06 -6.37
C TYR A 332 9.46 3.19 -7.15
N LEU A 333 8.61 3.78 -8.00
CA LEU A 333 7.69 3.01 -8.84
C LEU A 333 7.80 3.37 -10.33
N ILE A 334 7.49 4.60 -10.72
CA ILE A 334 7.42 4.99 -12.14
C ILE A 334 8.77 4.82 -12.83
N SER A 335 9.87 5.28 -12.25
CA SER A 335 11.21 5.11 -12.84
C SER A 335 11.59 3.64 -13.05
N ARG A 336 11.15 2.73 -12.15
CA ARG A 336 11.41 1.28 -12.29
C ARG A 336 10.59 0.68 -13.44
N LEU A 337 9.31 1.06 -13.57
CA LEU A 337 8.47 0.67 -14.70
C LEU A 337 9.07 1.15 -16.04
N ILE A 338 9.52 2.41 -16.12
CA ILE A 338 10.14 2.96 -17.33
C ILE A 338 11.42 2.21 -17.67
N LYS A 339 12.30 1.93 -16.69
CA LYS A 339 13.54 1.18 -16.94
C LYS A 339 13.27 -0.17 -17.60
N VAL A 340 12.30 -0.93 -17.09
CA VAL A 340 11.91 -2.22 -17.67
C VAL A 340 11.31 -2.04 -19.07
N PHE A 341 10.47 -1.01 -19.27
CA PHE A 341 9.92 -0.67 -20.58
C PHE A 341 11.03 -0.35 -21.61
N CYS A 342 11.93 0.57 -21.28
CA CYS A 342 13.02 1.00 -22.13
C CYS A 342 13.96 -0.15 -22.50
N LEU A 343 14.29 -1.00 -21.52
CA LEU A 343 15.14 -2.17 -21.72
C LEU A 343 14.56 -3.13 -22.78
N HIS A 344 13.24 -3.36 -22.77
CA HIS A 344 12.62 -4.36 -23.65
C HIS A 344 12.16 -3.80 -25.00
N PHE A 345 11.88 -2.51 -25.09
CA PHE A 345 11.34 -1.90 -26.31
C PHE A 345 12.31 -0.93 -27.01
N GLY A 346 13.53 -0.75 -26.49
CA GLY A 346 14.56 0.06 -27.12
C GLY A 346 14.19 1.54 -27.25
N VAL A 347 13.38 2.05 -26.32
CA VAL A 347 12.94 3.45 -26.28
C VAL A 347 13.79 4.22 -25.27
N GLU A 348 14.17 5.45 -25.60
CA GLU A 348 14.88 6.32 -24.67
C GLU A 348 14.01 6.72 -23.47
N TYR A 349 14.62 6.70 -22.29
CA TYR A 349 13.97 7.00 -21.03
C TYR A 349 13.28 8.39 -21.01
N ASP A 350 13.96 9.42 -21.53
CA ASP A 350 13.45 10.79 -21.54
C ASP A 350 12.21 10.97 -22.41
N ILE A 351 12.07 10.18 -23.48
CA ILE A 351 10.88 10.19 -24.34
C ILE A 351 9.67 9.70 -23.53
N VAL A 352 9.84 8.61 -22.80
CA VAL A 352 8.77 8.01 -21.97
C VAL A 352 8.43 8.92 -20.79
N ALA A 353 9.45 9.44 -20.08
CA ALA A 353 9.26 10.37 -18.97
C ALA A 353 8.53 11.65 -19.42
N LYS A 354 8.85 12.18 -20.60
CA LYS A 354 8.13 13.33 -21.19
C LYS A 354 6.68 13.00 -21.49
N ALA A 355 6.40 11.82 -22.06
CA ALA A 355 5.02 11.40 -22.33
C ALA A 355 4.20 11.26 -21.03
N ILE A 356 4.81 10.73 -19.97
CA ILE A 356 4.20 10.64 -18.62
C ILE A 356 3.91 12.04 -18.05
N ARG A 357 4.87 12.97 -18.10
CA ARG A 357 4.66 14.36 -17.67
C ARG A 357 3.50 15.01 -18.42
N SER A 358 3.48 14.86 -19.74
CA SER A 358 2.40 15.39 -20.58
C SER A 358 1.05 14.80 -20.20
N TYR A 359 0.98 13.48 -19.96
CA TYR A 359 -0.25 12.83 -19.50
C TYR A 359 -0.69 13.37 -18.14
N HIS A 360 0.23 13.44 -17.16
CA HIS A 360 -0.06 13.88 -15.80
C HIS A 360 -0.66 15.28 -15.75
N ARG A 361 -0.09 16.23 -16.50
CA ARG A 361 -0.57 17.62 -16.59
C ARG A 361 -1.95 17.74 -17.24
N CYS A 362 -2.38 16.75 -18.01
CA CYS A 362 -3.71 16.72 -18.60
C CYS A 362 -4.79 16.16 -17.66
N ILE A 363 -4.43 15.61 -16.50
CA ILE A 363 -5.39 15.04 -15.57
C ILE A 363 -6.16 16.16 -14.85
N PRO A 364 -7.51 16.17 -14.90
CA PRO A 364 -8.30 17.19 -14.19
C PRO A 364 -8.01 17.20 -12.69
N GLY A 365 -7.67 18.38 -12.15
CA GLY A 365 -7.33 18.57 -10.74
C GLY A 365 -5.83 18.55 -10.43
N TYR A 366 -4.97 18.31 -11.43
CA TYR A 366 -3.51 18.32 -11.27
C TYR A 366 -2.99 19.57 -10.53
N GLU A 367 -3.50 20.76 -10.87
CA GLU A 367 -3.10 22.05 -10.27
C GLU A 367 -3.39 22.19 -8.77
N SER A 368 -4.14 21.27 -8.16
CA SER A 368 -4.38 21.29 -6.71
C SER A 368 -3.12 20.93 -5.91
N ALA A 369 -2.15 20.25 -6.53
CA ALA A 369 -0.94 19.82 -5.88
C ALA A 369 0.02 20.98 -5.61
N ARG A 370 0.51 21.08 -4.37
CA ARG A 370 1.41 22.16 -3.93
C ARG A 370 2.87 21.73 -3.98
N PHE A 371 3.35 21.51 -5.20
CA PHE A 371 4.70 21.03 -5.37
C PHE A 371 5.77 22.14 -5.29
N PRO A 372 6.96 21.86 -4.71
CA PRO A 372 8.11 22.74 -4.80
C PRO A 372 8.82 22.61 -6.16
N ALA A 373 9.72 23.56 -6.46
CA ALA A 373 10.51 23.57 -7.70
C ALA A 373 11.54 22.43 -7.79
N THR A 374 12.00 21.94 -6.64
CA THR A 374 12.98 20.86 -6.47
C THR A 374 12.34 19.63 -5.84
N THR A 375 13.08 18.52 -5.77
CA THR A 375 12.61 17.30 -5.10
C THR A 375 13.13 17.16 -3.67
N TYR A 376 12.37 16.49 -2.80
CA TYR A 376 12.70 16.26 -1.40
C TYR A 376 12.83 14.77 -1.08
N ARG A 377 13.75 14.43 -0.18
CA ARG A 377 13.97 13.07 0.34
C ARG A 377 14.14 13.10 1.85
N PHE A 378 14.08 11.94 2.50
CA PHE A 378 14.50 11.81 3.90
C PHE A 378 15.92 12.36 4.09
N ALA A 379 16.11 13.20 5.12
CA ALA A 379 17.40 13.83 5.39
C ALA A 379 18.44 12.82 5.92
N THR A 380 18.00 11.79 6.62
CA THR A 380 18.82 10.73 7.20
C THR A 380 18.80 9.47 6.33
N SER A 381 19.79 8.58 6.45
CA SER A 381 19.70 7.24 5.86
C SER A 381 18.74 6.35 6.68
N ALA A 382 18.28 5.24 6.10
CA ALA A 382 17.44 4.28 6.83
C ALA A 382 18.19 3.65 8.02
N ARG A 383 19.51 3.43 7.88
CA ARG A 383 20.36 2.88 8.93
C ARG A 383 20.49 3.85 10.10
N ASP A 384 20.70 5.13 9.81
CA ASP A 384 20.98 6.17 10.82
C ASP A 384 19.72 6.75 11.46
N GLN A 385 18.54 6.45 10.90
CA GLN A 385 17.26 6.86 11.49
C GLN A 385 17.09 6.25 12.89
N THR A 386 16.93 7.12 13.89
CA THR A 386 16.48 6.75 15.23
C THR A 386 15.00 7.09 15.38
N GLY A 387 14.23 6.18 16.00
CA GLY A 387 12.79 6.37 16.18
C GLY A 387 12.01 6.50 14.85
N ASN A 388 10.92 7.29 14.90
CA ASN A 388 10.02 7.51 13.77
C ASN A 388 9.88 9.00 13.39
N GLU A 389 10.78 9.86 13.88
CA GLU A 389 10.78 11.29 13.52
C GLU A 389 11.22 11.47 12.07
N VAL A 390 10.46 12.27 11.31
CA VAL A 390 10.68 12.47 9.88
C VAL A 390 11.22 13.87 9.65
N THR A 391 12.35 13.96 8.95
CA THR A 391 12.89 15.21 8.43
C THR A 391 13.19 15.05 6.94
N PHE A 392 12.93 16.10 6.18
CA PHE A 392 13.20 16.13 4.75
C PHE A 392 14.33 17.10 4.40
N ALA A 393 15.12 16.72 3.40
CA ALA A 393 16.15 17.55 2.82
C ALA A 393 15.83 17.78 1.33
N ASP A 394 16.02 19.03 0.91
CA ASP A 394 16.01 19.39 -0.51
C ASP A 394 17.19 18.71 -1.20
N THR A 395 16.92 18.12 -2.37
CA THR A 395 17.94 17.46 -3.19
C THR A 395 18.63 18.43 -4.17
N GLY A 396 18.02 19.56 -4.47
CA GLY A 396 18.39 20.44 -5.58
C GLY A 396 18.04 19.89 -6.97
N GLU A 397 17.47 18.68 -7.06
CA GLU A 397 17.11 18.03 -8.32
C GLU A 397 15.75 18.53 -8.82
N LYS A 398 15.59 18.62 -10.14
CA LYS A 398 14.30 18.95 -10.76
C LYS A 398 13.38 17.73 -10.75
N PRO A 399 12.05 17.91 -10.60
CA PRO A 399 11.10 16.82 -10.67
C PRO A 399 11.04 16.19 -12.06
N GLU A 400 10.86 14.88 -12.10
CA GLU A 400 10.91 14.12 -13.34
C GLU A 400 9.54 13.89 -13.99
N PHE A 401 8.46 13.79 -13.19
CA PHE A 401 7.14 13.31 -13.66
C PHE A 401 5.99 14.30 -13.48
N ARG A 402 6.30 15.57 -13.19
CA ARG A 402 5.32 16.64 -13.02
C ARG A 402 5.76 17.91 -13.75
#